data_AF-A0A7S3JPE2-F1
#
_entry.id   AF-A0A7S3JPE2-F1
#
_cell.length_a   1.000
_cell.length_b   1.000
_cell.length_c   1.000
_cell.angle_alpha   90.00
_cell.angle_beta   90.00
_cell.angle_gamma   90.00
#
_symmetry.space_group_name_H-M   'P 1'
#
loop_
_entity.id
_entity.type
_entity.pdbx_description
1 polymer ?
#
loop_
_entity_poly.entity_id
_entity_poly.type
_entity_poly.pdbx_seq_one_letter_code
_entity_poly.pdbx_strand_id
1 'polypeptide(L)'
;EEFGVEDYIFALRMIEKRIGRSQLDDDDLEQASSLVNMIAEGISSTAGHVLVPDEERRLSIAETLAVDDVPWLSAALRTNARGCLRLCHASINEQIARKVGVKSLRELLLTSNDESTQKIPCPPESSLPLDCDDITLGINDLLSVGDSIAAQSISIIIDNRTHAASSILNPSLRVAQGPSLIIYYETANRKALQTEDIRRLLFTEKPGNSLVSAFSITNLLIILTSDQ
;
A
#
# COMPACT_ATOMS: atom_id res chain seq x y z
N GLU A 1 24.05 1.09 39.12
CA GLU A 1 23.32 2.04 38.24
C GLU A 1 22.77 1.21 37.10
N GLU A 2 21.46 1.17 36.92
CA GLU A 2 20.86 0.54 35.75
C GLU A 2 20.83 1.57 34.63
N PHE A 3 21.36 1.22 33.45
CA PHE A 3 21.30 2.08 32.28
C PHE A 3 19.85 2.23 31.82
N GLY A 4 19.44 3.47 31.56
CA GLY A 4 18.12 3.79 31.03
C GLY A 4 18.09 3.79 29.50
N VAL A 5 16.89 3.82 28.93
CA VAL A 5 16.67 3.94 27.48
C VAL A 5 17.38 5.17 26.89
N GLU A 6 17.36 6.28 27.62
CA GLU A 6 18.01 7.54 27.20
C GLU A 6 19.52 7.42 27.06
N ASP A 7 20.16 6.57 27.87
CA ASP A 7 21.62 6.33 27.79
C ASP A 7 21.97 5.59 26.49
N TYR A 8 21.14 4.63 26.08
CA TYR A 8 21.31 3.92 24.82
C TYR A 8 21.04 4.80 23.60
N ILE A 9 20.03 5.69 23.66
CA ILE A 9 19.77 6.69 22.62
C ILE A 9 20.97 7.65 22.51
N PHE A 10 21.53 8.07 23.64
CA PHE A 10 22.70 8.93 23.67
C PHE A 10 23.94 8.23 23.07
N ALA A 11 24.15 6.95 23.37
CA ALA A 11 25.23 6.15 22.80
C ALA A 11 25.12 6.07 21.26
N LEU A 12 23.92 5.84 20.71
CA LEU A 12 23.70 5.85 19.26
C LEU A 12 24.02 7.22 18.63
N ARG A 13 23.66 8.33 19.29
CA ARG A 13 24.02 9.68 18.84
C ARG A 13 25.53 9.93 18.90
N MET A 14 26.24 9.30 19.83
CA MET A 14 27.71 9.40 19.89
C MET A 14 28.37 8.63 18.75
N ILE A 15 27.85 7.45 18.40
CA ILE A 15 28.28 6.70 17.21
C ILE A 15 28.05 7.54 15.95
N GLU A 16 26.86 8.13 15.79
CA GLU A 16 26.54 9.03 14.67
C GLU A 16 27.50 10.22 14.60
N LYS A 17 27.78 10.90 15.72
CA LYS A 17 28.71 12.04 15.74
C LYS A 17 30.15 11.66 15.41
N ARG A 18 30.60 10.47 15.85
CA ARG A 18 31.95 9.97 15.59
C ARG A 18 32.16 9.65 14.10
N ILE A 19 31.16 9.04 13.47
CA ILE A 19 31.24 8.49 12.10
C ILE A 19 30.76 9.51 11.07
N GLY A 20 29.90 10.44 11.49
CA GLY A 20 29.28 11.47 10.65
C GLY A 20 28.31 10.85 9.65
N ARG A 21 28.49 11.18 8.37
CA ARG A 21 27.67 10.64 7.24
C ARG A 21 28.31 9.41 6.57
N SER A 22 29.38 8.89 7.14
CA SER A 22 30.10 7.73 6.58
C SER A 22 29.34 6.43 6.88
N GLN A 23 29.68 5.36 6.18
CA GLN A 23 29.14 4.03 6.43
C GLN A 23 29.73 3.46 7.73
N LEU A 24 28.88 2.81 8.53
CA LEU A 24 29.26 2.01 9.69
C LEU A 24 30.11 0.83 9.20
N ASP A 25 31.20 0.56 9.92
CA ASP A 25 31.91 -0.71 9.78
C ASP A 25 31.10 -1.86 10.42
N ASP A 26 31.59 -3.10 10.30
CA ASP A 26 30.84 -4.26 10.78
C ASP A 26 30.71 -4.25 12.33
N ASP A 27 31.74 -3.78 13.05
CA ASP A 27 31.75 -3.70 14.52
C ASP A 27 30.76 -2.63 15.04
N ASP A 28 30.76 -1.45 14.42
CA ASP A 28 29.87 -0.35 14.75
C ASP A 28 28.42 -0.65 14.38
N LEU A 29 28.20 -1.42 13.30
CA LEU A 29 26.88 -1.88 12.91
C LEU A 29 26.32 -2.91 13.91
N GLU A 30 27.15 -3.83 14.40
CA GLU A 30 26.76 -4.79 15.43
C GLU A 30 26.44 -4.08 16.75
N GLN A 31 27.28 -3.12 17.16
CA GLN A 31 27.04 -2.27 18.34
C GLN A 31 25.74 -1.48 18.20
N ALA A 32 25.52 -0.82 17.06
CA ALA A 32 24.30 -0.07 16.82
C ALA A 32 23.06 -0.98 16.86
N SER A 33 23.14 -2.17 16.26
CA SER A 33 22.04 -3.15 16.27
C SER A 33 21.73 -3.63 17.70
N SER A 34 22.77 -3.88 18.52
CA SER A 34 22.59 -4.25 19.92
C SER A 34 21.95 -3.13 20.75
N LEU A 35 22.38 -1.88 20.56
CA LEU A 35 21.79 -0.73 21.25
C LEU A 35 20.31 -0.54 20.88
N VAL A 36 19.97 -0.70 19.61
CA VAL A 36 18.57 -0.66 19.15
C VAL A 36 17.73 -1.75 19.80
N ASN A 37 18.26 -2.96 19.99
CA ASN A 37 17.54 -4.02 20.71
C ASN A 37 17.28 -3.65 22.18
N MET A 38 18.29 -3.14 22.90
CA MET A 38 18.14 -2.70 24.29
C MET A 38 17.09 -1.58 24.43
N ILE A 39 17.07 -0.64 23.46
CA ILE A 39 16.06 0.42 23.39
C ILE A 39 14.66 -0.18 23.20
N ALA A 40 14.50 -1.16 22.29
CA ALA A 40 13.20 -1.81 22.04
C ALA A 40 12.68 -2.64 23.22
N GLU A 41 13.56 -3.14 24.08
CA GLU A 41 13.18 -3.85 25.31
C GLU A 41 12.71 -2.90 26.42
N GLY A 42 13.32 -1.71 26.52
CA GLY A 42 13.02 -0.72 27.57
C GLY A 42 11.93 0.32 27.22
N ILE A 43 11.59 0.50 25.95
CA ILE A 43 10.56 1.47 25.53
C ILE A 43 9.14 0.94 25.83
N SER A 44 8.39 1.66 26.66
CA SER A 44 6.95 1.45 26.86
C SER A 44 6.08 2.31 25.93
N SER A 45 6.60 3.42 25.41
CA SER A 45 5.94 4.27 24.40
C SER A 45 6.98 5.14 23.68
N THR A 46 6.88 5.26 22.36
CA THR A 46 7.87 5.92 21.49
C THR A 46 7.75 7.45 21.59
N ALA A 47 8.61 8.08 22.40
CA ALA A 47 8.69 9.55 22.49
C ALA A 47 10.05 10.14 22.07
N GLY A 48 10.90 9.36 21.39
CA GLY A 48 12.22 9.81 20.95
C GLY A 48 12.52 9.40 19.51
N HIS A 49 13.14 10.30 18.74
CA HIS A 49 13.70 9.99 17.42
C HIS A 49 14.88 9.02 17.58
N VAL A 50 14.59 7.72 17.57
CA VAL A 50 15.59 6.66 17.62
C VAL A 50 16.32 6.59 16.28
N LEU A 51 17.64 6.50 16.33
CA LEU A 51 18.47 6.25 15.16
C LEU A 51 18.60 4.75 14.95
N VAL A 52 18.42 4.29 13.72
CA VAL A 52 18.62 2.91 13.32
C VAL A 52 19.46 2.87 12.04
N PRO A 53 20.32 1.85 11.85
CA PRO A 53 21.03 1.64 10.59
C PRO A 53 20.07 1.48 9.40
N ASP A 54 20.35 2.19 8.30
CA ASP A 54 19.74 1.98 6.99
C ASP A 54 20.48 0.91 6.17
N GLU A 55 19.92 0.47 5.05
CA GLU A 55 20.53 -0.52 4.15
C GLU A 55 21.93 -0.14 3.65
N GLU A 56 22.25 1.15 3.55
CA GLU A 56 23.58 1.61 3.18
C GLU A 56 24.54 1.72 4.38
N ARG A 57 24.17 1.11 5.52
CA ARG A 57 24.93 1.10 6.77
C ARG A 57 25.14 2.50 7.35
N ARG A 58 24.14 3.38 7.34
CA ARG A 58 24.19 4.70 7.99
C ARG A 58 23.10 4.84 9.04
N LEU A 59 23.42 5.47 10.17
CA LEU A 59 22.43 5.80 11.18
C LEU A 59 21.44 6.83 10.66
N SER A 60 20.16 6.51 10.77
CA SER A 60 19.05 7.29 10.22
C SER A 60 17.86 7.27 11.17
N ILE A 61 17.03 8.31 11.11
CA ILE A 61 15.85 8.41 11.97
C ILE A 61 14.87 7.28 11.61
N ALA A 62 14.49 6.48 12.61
CA ALA A 62 13.61 5.31 12.46
C ALA A 62 12.31 5.62 11.70
N GLU A 63 11.68 6.77 12.01
CA GLU A 63 10.43 7.22 11.37
C GLU A 63 10.55 7.50 9.86
N THR A 64 11.78 7.72 9.37
CA THR A 64 12.06 7.96 7.94
C THR A 64 12.37 6.69 7.17
N LEU A 65 12.45 5.55 7.86
CA LEU A 65 12.79 4.26 7.30
C LEU A 65 11.58 3.32 7.27
N ALA A 66 11.66 2.31 6.41
CA ALA A 66 10.68 1.24 6.33
C ALA A 66 11.31 -0.13 6.57
N VAL A 67 10.59 -1.04 7.22
CA VAL A 67 10.95 -2.47 7.24
C VAL A 67 10.53 -3.10 5.91
N ASP A 68 11.42 -3.89 5.31
CA ASP A 68 11.11 -4.65 4.09
C ASP A 68 10.28 -5.92 4.37
N ASP A 69 9.03 -5.73 4.79
CA ASP A 69 8.07 -6.80 5.05
C ASP A 69 7.44 -7.39 3.76
N VAL A 70 7.85 -6.86 2.60
CA VAL A 70 7.45 -7.27 1.25
C VAL A 70 8.63 -7.19 0.26
N PRO A 71 9.67 -8.04 0.38
CA PRO A 71 10.87 -7.94 -0.46
C PRO A 71 10.61 -8.04 -1.97
N TRP A 72 9.56 -8.77 -2.36
CA TRP A 72 9.13 -8.86 -3.76
C TRP A 72 8.64 -7.52 -4.32
N LEU A 73 8.04 -6.67 -3.47
CA LEU A 73 7.53 -5.36 -3.85
C LEU A 73 8.63 -4.30 -3.80
N SER A 74 9.48 -4.32 -2.77
CA SER A 74 10.62 -3.40 -2.67
C SER A 74 11.56 -3.54 -3.87
N ALA A 75 11.81 -4.79 -4.33
CA ALA A 75 12.59 -5.06 -5.54
C ALA A 75 11.95 -4.44 -6.80
N ALA A 76 10.62 -4.61 -6.98
CA ALA A 76 9.89 -4.05 -8.10
C ALA A 76 9.78 -2.51 -8.05
N LEU A 77 9.70 -1.92 -6.85
CA LEU A 77 9.70 -0.47 -6.66
C LEU A 77 11.07 0.11 -7.00
N ARG A 78 12.17 -0.53 -6.61
CA ARG A 78 13.53 -0.07 -6.98
C ARG A 78 13.77 -0.06 -8.49
N THR A 79 13.16 -1.00 -9.23
CA THR A 79 13.28 -1.02 -10.69
C THR A 79 12.47 0.07 -11.39
N ASN A 80 11.35 0.51 -10.80
CA ASN A 80 10.35 1.34 -11.49
C ASN A 80 10.21 2.76 -10.91
N ALA A 81 10.57 3.00 -9.65
CA ALA A 81 10.39 4.26 -8.96
C ALA A 81 11.68 5.10 -8.94
N ARG A 82 11.57 6.36 -9.35
CA ARG A 82 12.55 7.41 -9.04
C ARG A 82 12.21 8.02 -7.68
N GLY A 83 12.56 7.36 -6.58
CA GLY A 83 12.20 7.84 -5.24
C GLY A 83 12.96 7.17 -4.10
N CYS A 84 13.16 7.94 -3.03
CA CYS A 84 13.95 7.65 -1.82
C CYS A 84 13.33 6.59 -0.92
N LEU A 85 13.05 5.39 -1.42
CA LEU A 85 12.70 4.25 -0.56
C LEU A 85 13.92 3.92 0.29
N ARG A 86 13.87 4.26 1.58
CA ARG A 86 14.95 3.98 2.53
C ARG A 86 14.50 2.88 3.47
N LEU A 87 15.14 1.71 3.38
CA LEU A 87 14.79 0.60 4.24
C LEU A 87 15.74 0.52 5.45
N CYS A 88 15.20 -0.01 6.54
CA CYS A 88 15.97 -0.39 7.70
C CYS A 88 16.93 -1.53 7.33
N HIS A 89 18.14 -1.53 7.90
CA HIS A 89 19.12 -2.56 7.67
C HIS A 89 18.62 -3.95 8.12
N ALA A 90 18.94 -5.00 7.35
CA ALA A 90 18.49 -6.37 7.61
C ALA A 90 19.02 -7.00 8.92
N SER A 91 19.99 -6.36 9.58
CA SER A 91 20.48 -6.80 10.90
C SER A 91 19.46 -6.57 12.01
N ILE A 92 18.46 -5.70 11.80
CA ILE A 92 17.42 -5.43 12.78
C ILE A 92 16.17 -6.25 12.45
N ASN A 93 15.69 -7.02 13.42
CA ASN A 93 14.45 -7.77 13.30
C ASN A 93 13.24 -6.83 13.14
N GLU A 94 12.27 -7.20 12.30
CA GLU A 94 11.02 -6.47 12.08
C GLU A 94 10.32 -6.03 13.39
N GLN A 95 10.19 -6.93 14.37
CA GLN A 95 9.51 -6.63 15.63
C GLN A 95 10.23 -5.54 16.43
N ILE A 96 11.57 -5.58 16.44
CA ILE A 96 12.41 -4.57 17.10
C ILE A 96 12.29 -3.24 16.35
N ALA A 97 12.42 -3.27 15.02
CA ALA A 97 12.32 -2.09 14.16
C ALA A 97 10.98 -1.37 14.35
N ARG A 98 9.85 -2.10 14.39
CA ARG A 98 8.53 -1.51 14.62
C ARG A 98 8.39 -0.89 16.01
N LYS A 99 8.95 -1.52 17.05
CA LYS A 99 8.94 -0.96 18.42
C LYS A 99 9.69 0.36 18.54
N VAL A 100 10.76 0.56 17.77
CA VAL A 100 11.54 1.80 17.78
C VAL A 100 11.03 2.86 16.80
N GLY A 101 9.89 2.60 16.13
CA GLY A 101 9.20 3.58 15.28
C GLY A 101 9.45 3.46 13.78
N VAL A 102 10.13 2.39 13.31
CA VAL A 102 10.24 2.09 11.87
C VAL A 102 8.89 1.60 11.36
N LYS A 103 8.42 2.16 10.23
CA LYS A 103 7.13 1.79 9.64
C LYS A 103 7.24 0.52 8.80
N SER A 104 6.16 -0.23 8.64
CA SER A 104 6.12 -1.31 7.64
C SER A 104 6.07 -0.71 6.23
N LEU A 105 6.79 -1.28 5.27
CA LEU A 105 6.73 -0.86 3.87
C LEU A 105 5.32 -1.03 3.31
N ARG A 106 4.66 -2.14 3.63
CA ARG A 106 3.25 -2.37 3.29
C ARG A 106 2.33 -1.27 3.82
N GLU A 107 2.47 -0.90 5.10
CA GLU A 107 1.67 0.17 5.72
C GLU A 107 1.91 1.53 5.05
N LEU A 108 3.17 1.85 4.76
CA LEU A 108 3.53 3.07 4.05
C LEU A 108 2.87 3.12 2.68
N LEU A 109 2.89 2.04 1.90
CA LEU A 109 2.27 2.05 0.57
C LEU A 109 0.74 2.19 0.63
N LEU A 110 0.12 1.74 1.72
CA LEU A 110 -1.32 1.91 1.93
C LEU A 110 -1.70 3.32 2.40
N THR A 111 -0.88 3.93 3.26
CA THR A 111 -1.16 5.24 3.89
C THR A 111 -0.58 6.44 3.12
N SER A 112 0.54 6.27 2.42
CA SER A 112 1.16 7.34 1.61
C SER A 112 0.30 7.74 0.40
N ASN A 113 -0.75 6.96 0.11
CA ASN A 113 -1.68 7.18 -0.98
C ASN A 113 -2.88 8.06 -0.59
N ASP A 114 -2.83 8.80 0.52
CA ASP A 114 -3.91 9.70 0.95
C ASP A 114 -4.36 10.68 -0.15
N GLU A 115 -3.45 11.17 -1.00
CA GLU A 115 -3.81 11.99 -2.17
C GLU A 115 -4.58 11.21 -3.24
N SER A 116 -4.31 9.91 -3.37
CA SER A 116 -4.94 9.02 -4.35
C SER A 116 -6.30 8.50 -3.88
N THR A 117 -6.45 8.21 -2.59
CA THR A 117 -7.73 7.82 -1.97
C THR A 117 -8.69 9.01 -1.82
N GLN A 118 -8.19 10.24 -1.71
CA GLN A 118 -9.02 11.46 -1.79
C GLN A 118 -9.60 11.70 -3.19
N LYS A 119 -8.87 11.31 -4.24
CA LYS A 119 -9.30 11.50 -5.64
C LYS A 119 -10.54 10.68 -5.99
N ILE A 120 -10.63 9.44 -5.50
CA ILE A 120 -11.79 8.56 -5.69
C ILE A 120 -12.33 8.18 -4.32
N PRO A 121 -13.26 8.96 -3.75
CA PRO A 121 -13.86 8.63 -2.47
C PRO A 121 -14.67 7.33 -2.57
N CYS A 122 -14.81 6.65 -1.43
CA CYS A 122 -15.68 5.47 -1.33
C CYS A 122 -17.16 5.90 -1.47
N PRO A 123 -17.98 5.18 -2.25
CA PRO A 123 -19.43 5.37 -2.24
C PRO A 123 -19.99 5.18 -0.83
N PRO A 124 -21.02 5.96 -0.42
CA PRO A 124 -21.69 5.76 0.85
C PRO A 124 -22.42 4.42 0.86
N GLU A 125 -22.55 3.81 2.04
CA GLU A 125 -23.25 2.54 2.22
C GLU A 125 -24.68 2.57 1.67
N SER A 126 -25.36 3.73 1.79
CA SER A 126 -26.72 3.93 1.27
C SER A 126 -26.85 3.86 -0.25
N SER A 127 -25.75 3.98 -1.01
CA SER A 127 -25.75 3.84 -2.47
C SER A 127 -25.47 2.42 -2.94
N LEU A 128 -25.02 1.54 -2.04
CA LEU A 128 -24.68 0.17 -2.38
C LEU A 128 -25.98 -0.64 -2.56
N PRO A 129 -26.08 -1.49 -3.60
CA PRO A 129 -27.23 -2.36 -3.82
C PRO A 129 -27.19 -3.58 -2.88
N LEU A 130 -27.07 -3.36 -1.57
CA LEU A 130 -26.86 -4.41 -0.55
C LEU A 130 -28.06 -5.37 -0.44
N ASP A 131 -29.26 -4.91 -0.80
CA ASP A 131 -30.50 -5.67 -0.73
C ASP A 131 -30.93 -6.26 -2.10
N CYS A 132 -30.11 -6.12 -3.13
CA CYS A 132 -30.44 -6.53 -4.50
C CYS A 132 -29.55 -7.70 -4.94
N ASP A 133 -30.02 -8.93 -4.73
CA ASP A 133 -29.38 -10.16 -5.22
C ASP A 133 -29.54 -10.37 -6.74
N ASP A 134 -30.13 -9.40 -7.46
CA ASP A 134 -30.34 -9.53 -8.90
C ASP A 134 -29.09 -9.15 -9.68
N ILE A 135 -28.22 -10.15 -9.86
CA ILE A 135 -27.02 -10.11 -10.71
C ILE A 135 -27.36 -9.57 -12.12
N THR A 136 -28.55 -9.85 -12.64
CA THR A 136 -28.97 -9.41 -13.98
C THR A 136 -29.12 -7.90 -14.04
N LEU A 137 -29.68 -7.30 -12.98
CA LEU A 137 -29.79 -5.85 -12.85
C LEU A 137 -28.39 -5.22 -12.78
N GLY A 138 -27.51 -5.81 -11.97
CA GLY A 138 -26.11 -5.39 -11.87
C GLY A 138 -25.39 -5.39 -13.23
N ILE A 139 -25.55 -6.45 -14.02
CA ILE A 139 -24.94 -6.54 -15.35
C ILE A 139 -25.55 -5.51 -16.32
N ASN A 140 -26.87 -5.30 -16.30
CA ASN A 140 -27.53 -4.33 -17.17
C ASN A 140 -27.07 -2.89 -16.90
N ASP A 141 -26.87 -2.55 -15.64
CA ASP A 141 -26.34 -1.24 -15.22
C ASP A 141 -24.90 -1.05 -15.73
N LEU A 142 -24.07 -2.10 -15.62
CA LEU A 142 -22.69 -2.08 -16.14
C LEU A 142 -22.66 -2.00 -17.67
N LEU A 143 -23.59 -2.64 -18.38
CA LEU A 143 -23.73 -2.48 -19.83
C LEU A 143 -24.07 -1.02 -20.20
N SER A 144 -24.97 -0.40 -19.44
CA SER A 144 -25.38 1.01 -19.65
C SER A 144 -24.25 2.01 -19.37
N VAL A 145 -23.31 1.65 -18.49
CA VAL A 145 -22.06 2.42 -18.30
C VAL A 145 -21.27 2.49 -19.62
N GLY A 146 -21.27 1.42 -20.42
CA GLY A 146 -20.65 1.39 -21.74
C GLY A 146 -21.21 2.45 -22.68
N ASP A 147 -22.52 2.65 -22.70
CA ASP A 147 -23.17 3.70 -23.50
C ASP A 147 -22.73 5.10 -23.05
N SER A 148 -22.61 5.30 -21.73
CA SER A 148 -22.24 6.60 -21.14
C SER A 148 -20.81 7.02 -21.44
N ILE A 149 -19.91 6.05 -21.57
CA ILE A 149 -18.51 6.29 -21.96
C ILE A 149 -18.29 6.18 -23.47
N ALA A 150 -19.37 6.02 -24.25
CA ALA A 150 -19.34 5.81 -25.69
C ALA A 150 -18.41 4.66 -26.11
N ALA A 151 -18.54 3.52 -25.43
CA ALA A 151 -17.86 2.29 -25.80
C ALA A 151 -18.31 1.83 -27.20
N GLN A 152 -17.34 1.48 -28.05
CA GLN A 152 -17.57 0.87 -29.36
C GLN A 152 -17.91 -0.62 -29.24
N SER A 153 -17.33 -1.29 -28.25
CA SER A 153 -17.58 -2.69 -27.95
C SER A 153 -17.48 -2.94 -26.45
N ILE A 154 -18.22 -3.93 -25.97
CA ILE A 154 -18.16 -4.42 -24.58
C ILE A 154 -17.91 -5.92 -24.63
N SER A 155 -16.86 -6.38 -23.95
CA SER A 155 -16.56 -7.81 -23.81
C SER A 155 -16.72 -8.23 -22.35
N ILE A 156 -17.55 -9.25 -22.11
CA ILE A 156 -17.73 -9.86 -20.80
C ILE A 156 -16.96 -11.18 -20.78
N ILE A 157 -16.05 -11.33 -19.83
CA ILE A 157 -15.15 -12.47 -19.72
C ILE A 157 -15.27 -13.05 -18.32
N ILE A 158 -15.56 -14.34 -18.23
CA ILE A 158 -15.49 -15.08 -16.98
C ILE A 158 -14.10 -15.72 -16.90
N ASP A 159 -13.30 -15.25 -15.97
CA ASP A 159 -11.97 -15.78 -15.71
C ASP A 159 -12.00 -16.73 -14.52
N ASN A 160 -11.91 -18.04 -14.77
CA ASN A 160 -11.92 -19.07 -13.73
C ASN A 160 -10.55 -19.33 -13.09
N ARG A 161 -9.52 -18.53 -13.41
CA ARG A 161 -8.19 -18.70 -12.83
C ARG A 161 -8.20 -18.36 -11.34
N THR A 162 -7.27 -18.94 -10.60
CA THR A 162 -6.99 -18.60 -9.21
C THR A 162 -5.52 -18.21 -9.10
N HIS A 163 -5.26 -17.09 -8.45
CA HIS A 163 -3.94 -16.49 -8.30
C HIS A 163 -3.34 -16.80 -6.92
N ALA A 164 -2.01 -16.78 -6.84
CA ALA A 164 -1.31 -17.01 -5.58
C ALA A 164 -1.44 -15.81 -4.65
N ALA A 165 -1.74 -16.06 -3.37
CA ALA A 165 -1.86 -15.03 -2.34
C ALA A 165 -0.53 -14.71 -1.62
N SER A 166 0.61 -15.14 -2.16
CA SER A 166 1.94 -14.94 -1.57
C SER A 166 2.48 -13.52 -1.74
N SER A 167 2.01 -12.79 -2.77
CA SER A 167 2.51 -11.46 -3.14
C SER A 167 1.37 -10.45 -3.28
N ILE A 168 0.60 -10.30 -2.20
CA ILE A 168 -0.51 -9.33 -2.13
C ILE A 168 -0.17 -8.19 -1.17
N LEU A 169 -0.63 -6.98 -1.52
CA LEU A 169 -0.38 -5.79 -0.72
C LEU A 169 -1.05 -5.88 0.66
N ASN A 170 -2.33 -6.26 0.72
CA ASN A 170 -3.05 -6.44 1.98
C ASN A 170 -3.53 -7.89 2.10
N PRO A 171 -3.30 -8.58 3.25
CA PRO A 171 -3.81 -9.93 3.48
C PRO A 171 -5.32 -10.09 3.26
N SER A 172 -6.12 -9.04 3.52
CA SER A 172 -7.57 -9.03 3.28
C SER A 172 -7.94 -9.17 1.80
N LEU A 173 -7.03 -8.92 0.86
CA LEU A 173 -7.25 -9.15 -0.58
C LEU A 173 -7.10 -10.62 -1.00
N ARG A 174 -6.71 -11.50 -0.07
CA ARG A 174 -6.56 -12.94 -0.33
C ARG A 174 -7.85 -13.57 -0.85
N VAL A 175 -8.99 -13.17 -0.30
CA VAL A 175 -10.31 -13.70 -0.72
C VAL A 175 -10.65 -13.34 -2.17
N ALA A 176 -10.03 -12.30 -2.73
CA ALA A 176 -10.27 -11.84 -4.10
C ALA A 176 -9.26 -12.39 -5.13
N GLN A 177 -8.47 -13.42 -4.78
CA GLN A 177 -7.54 -14.07 -5.73
C GLN A 177 -8.17 -15.23 -6.51
N GLY A 178 -9.50 -15.43 -6.38
CA GLY A 178 -10.23 -16.50 -7.07
C GLY A 178 -10.74 -16.09 -8.46
N PRO A 179 -11.74 -16.84 -8.99
CA PRO A 179 -12.42 -16.50 -10.23
C PRO A 179 -12.96 -15.07 -10.25
N SER A 180 -12.96 -14.44 -11.42
CA SER A 180 -13.40 -13.04 -11.59
C SER A 180 -14.27 -12.85 -12.83
N LEU A 181 -15.17 -11.88 -12.75
CA LEU A 181 -15.91 -11.35 -13.90
C LEU A 181 -15.19 -10.10 -14.39
N ILE A 182 -14.72 -10.13 -15.63
CA ILE A 182 -14.03 -9.01 -16.26
C ILE A 182 -14.97 -8.41 -17.29
N ILE A 183 -15.21 -7.10 -17.20
CA ILE A 183 -15.93 -6.33 -18.22
C ILE A 183 -14.93 -5.37 -18.86
N TYR A 184 -14.66 -5.57 -20.14
CA TYR A 184 -13.76 -4.76 -20.92
C TYR A 184 -14.56 -3.82 -21.84
N TYR A 185 -14.38 -2.52 -21.64
CA TYR A 185 -14.98 -1.49 -22.48
C TYR A 185 -13.95 -0.97 -23.48
N GLU A 186 -14.23 -1.11 -24.77
CA GLU A 186 -13.38 -0.56 -25.82
C GLU A 186 -13.93 0.81 -26.25
N THR A 187 -13.23 1.89 -25.91
CA THR A 187 -13.66 3.26 -26.25
C THR A 187 -13.07 3.73 -27.58
N ALA A 188 -13.76 4.65 -28.25
CA ALA A 188 -13.25 5.29 -29.46
C ALA A 188 -11.89 5.97 -29.19
N ASN A 189 -10.91 5.74 -30.07
CA ASN A 189 -9.52 6.21 -29.95
C ASN A 189 -8.78 5.70 -28.69
N ARG A 190 -9.25 4.61 -28.05
CA ARG A 190 -8.66 4.08 -26.81
C ARG A 190 -8.52 5.14 -25.72
N LYS A 191 -9.50 6.04 -25.64
CA LYS A 191 -9.51 7.09 -24.63
C LYS A 191 -9.63 6.43 -23.24
N ALA A 192 -8.62 6.64 -22.42
CA ALA A 192 -8.60 6.21 -21.03
C ALA A 192 -9.65 6.96 -20.21
N LEU A 193 -10.34 6.25 -19.32
CA LEU A 193 -11.18 6.88 -18.31
C LEU A 193 -10.29 7.62 -17.33
N GLN A 194 -10.62 8.89 -17.10
CA GLN A 194 -9.94 9.71 -16.11
C GLN A 194 -10.60 9.52 -14.74
N THR A 195 -9.91 9.91 -13.68
CA THR A 195 -10.42 9.88 -12.30
C THR A 195 -11.82 10.49 -12.16
N GLU A 196 -12.04 11.62 -12.84
CA GLU A 196 -13.32 12.34 -12.79
C GLU A 196 -14.45 11.56 -13.48
N ASP A 197 -14.16 10.84 -14.56
CA ASP A 197 -15.15 9.98 -15.23
C ASP A 197 -15.54 8.81 -14.30
N ILE A 198 -14.56 8.18 -13.66
CA ILE A 198 -14.79 7.11 -12.68
C ILE A 198 -15.62 7.63 -11.50
N ARG A 199 -15.30 8.82 -10.99
CA ARG A 199 -16.08 9.46 -9.91
C ARG A 199 -17.53 9.67 -10.33
N ARG A 200 -17.80 10.20 -11.52
CA ARG A 200 -19.18 10.38 -12.00
C ARG A 200 -19.94 9.06 -12.11
N LEU A 201 -19.27 8.00 -12.56
CA LEU A 201 -19.88 6.67 -12.69
C LEU A 201 -20.09 5.97 -11.35
N LEU A 202 -19.30 6.28 -10.32
CA LEU A 202 -19.49 5.78 -8.95
C LEU A 202 -20.55 6.58 -8.17
N PHE A 203 -20.74 7.86 -8.49
CA PHE A 203 -21.63 8.76 -7.75
C PHE A 203 -22.78 9.30 -8.62
N THR A 204 -23.20 8.54 -9.63
CA THR A 204 -24.31 8.96 -10.51
C THR A 204 -25.63 9.01 -9.74
N GLU A 205 -26.40 10.08 -9.96
CA GLU A 205 -27.78 10.18 -9.46
C GLU A 205 -28.78 9.42 -10.35
N LYS A 206 -28.36 9.03 -11.56
CA LYS A 206 -29.22 8.30 -12.49
C LYS A 206 -29.22 6.81 -12.13
N PRO A 207 -30.38 6.23 -11.79
CA PRO A 207 -30.49 4.78 -11.61
C PRO A 207 -30.21 4.08 -12.94
N GLY A 208 -29.60 2.90 -12.89
CA GLY A 208 -29.38 2.08 -14.08
C GLY A 208 -28.07 2.33 -14.83
N ASN A 209 -27.15 3.14 -14.30
CA ASN A 209 -25.95 3.57 -15.02
C ASN A 209 -24.79 3.86 -14.06
N SER A 210 -24.57 2.96 -13.11
CA SER A 210 -23.61 3.14 -12.02
C SER A 210 -22.65 1.98 -11.95
N LEU A 211 -21.37 2.28 -11.73
CA LEU A 211 -20.37 1.26 -11.38
C LEU A 211 -20.63 0.64 -10.00
N VAL A 212 -21.42 1.30 -9.15
CA VAL A 212 -21.81 0.79 -7.83
C VAL A 212 -22.67 -0.47 -7.94
N SER A 213 -23.39 -0.64 -9.05
CA SER A 213 -24.16 -1.85 -9.34
C SER A 213 -23.29 -3.13 -9.36
N ALA A 214 -21.98 -3.02 -9.62
CA ALA A 214 -21.04 -4.14 -9.54
C ALA A 214 -21.03 -4.80 -8.15
N PHE A 215 -21.38 -4.06 -7.08
CA PHE A 215 -21.43 -4.60 -5.73
C PHE A 215 -22.59 -5.57 -5.49
N SER A 216 -23.55 -5.68 -6.42
CA SER A 216 -24.52 -6.80 -6.44
C SER A 216 -23.89 -8.13 -6.86
N ILE A 217 -22.69 -8.08 -7.47
CA ILE A 217 -21.98 -9.25 -8.04
C ILE A 217 -20.71 -9.57 -7.25
N THR A 218 -19.98 -8.55 -6.79
CA THR A 218 -18.68 -8.69 -6.13
C THR A 218 -18.51 -7.77 -4.93
N ASN A 219 -17.83 -8.23 -3.89
CA ASN A 219 -17.46 -7.39 -2.74
C ASN A 219 -16.17 -6.59 -2.99
N LEU A 220 -15.52 -6.77 -4.14
CA LEU A 220 -14.33 -6.03 -4.54
C LEU A 220 -14.42 -5.66 -6.02
N LEU A 221 -14.53 -4.37 -6.30
CA LEU A 221 -14.44 -3.80 -7.63
C LEU A 221 -13.01 -3.32 -7.90
N ILE A 222 -12.42 -3.76 -9.00
CA ILE A 222 -11.11 -3.30 -9.48
C ILE A 222 -11.32 -2.64 -10.83
N ILE A 223 -10.88 -1.39 -10.97
CA ILE A 223 -10.96 -0.64 -12.23
C ILE A 223 -9.54 -0.47 -12.75
N LEU A 224 -9.30 -0.93 -13.97
CA LEU A 224 -8.04 -0.76 -14.68
C LEU A 224 -8.26 0.19 -15.85
N THR A 225 -7.54 1.32 -15.85
CA THR A 225 -7.51 2.30 -16.93
C THR A 225 -6.06 2.54 -17.32
N SER A 226 -5.78 2.85 -18.58
CA SER A 226 -4.42 3.16 -19.01
C SER A 226 -4.04 4.56 -18.53
N ASP A 227 -2.86 4.73 -17.96
CA ASP A 227 -2.31 6.07 -17.71
C ASP A 227 -1.99 6.74 -19.06
N GLN A 228 -2.44 7.99 -19.22
CA GLN A 228 -1.95 8.89 -20.27
C GLN A 228 -0.80 9.74 -19.75
#